data_AF-F1LI82-F1
#
_entry.id   AF-F1LI82-F1
#
_cell.length_a   1.000
_cell.length_b   1.000
_cell.length_c   1.000
_cell.angle_alpha   90.00
_cell.angle_beta   90.00
_cell.angle_gamma   90.00
#
_symmetry.space_group_name_H-M   'P 1'
#
loop_
_entity.id
_entity.type
_entity.pdbx_description
1 polymer ?
#
loop_
_entity_poly.entity_id
_entity_poly.type
_entity_poly.pdbx_seq_one_letter_code
_entity_poly.pdbx_strand_id
1 'polypeptide(L)'
;MSIVQAKYNEQKNSLMDEFKYRSTMQIPKIEKVVINMGLGEATGNSKILDEAINELKMISGQQPVVTKARNSIAGFKLREGQAIGCKVTLR
;
A
#
# COMPACT_ATOMS: atom_id res chain seq x y z
N MET A 1 -15.66 -17.34 1.87
CA MET A 1 -14.36 -16.99 2.50
C MET A 1 -13.33 -16.78 1.41
N SER A 2 -12.42 -15.82 1.54
CA SER A 2 -11.32 -15.66 0.58
C SER A 2 -10.32 -16.81 0.73
N ILE A 3 -9.73 -17.26 -0.38
CA ILE A 3 -8.77 -18.39 -0.43
C ILE A 3 -7.59 -18.14 0.53
N VAL A 4 -7.12 -16.89 0.60
CA VAL A 4 -6.00 -16.49 1.47
C VAL A 4 -6.34 -16.66 2.95
N GLN A 5 -7.56 -16.32 3.36
CA GLN A 5 -7.97 -16.43 4.76
C GLN A 5 -8.22 -17.88 5.18
N ALA A 6 -8.74 -18.71 4.28
CA ALA A 6 -8.88 -20.15 4.50
C ALA A 6 -7.50 -20.80 4.71
N LYS A 7 -6.55 -20.52 3.81
CA LYS A 7 -5.18 -21.03 3.90
C LYS A 7 -4.46 -20.57 5.18
N TYR A 8 -4.68 -19.32 5.61
CA TYR A 8 -4.15 -18.82 6.88
C TYR A 8 -4.68 -19.61 8.09
N ASN A 9 -5.99 -19.88 8.13
CA ASN A 9 -6.59 -20.62 9.24
C ASN A 9 -6.10 -22.07 9.30
N GLU A 10 -5.90 -22.71 8.15
CA GLU A 10 -5.33 -24.06 8.06
C GLU A 10 -3.88 -24.12 8.59
N GLN A 11 -3.05 -23.14 8.23
CA GLN A 11 -1.63 -23.14 8.64
C GLN A 11 -1.38 -22.62 10.06
N LYS A 12 -2.39 -22.04 10.71
CA LYS A 12 -2.29 -21.46 12.05
C LYS A 12 -1.74 -22.45 13.08
N ASN A 13 -2.18 -23.71 13.03
CA ASN A 13 -1.73 -24.73 13.97
C ASN A 13 -0.27 -25.16 13.70
N SER A 14 0.11 -25.31 12.42
CA SER A 14 1.49 -25.61 12.05
C SER A 14 2.48 -24.52 12.50
N LEU A 15 2.09 -23.25 12.38
CA LEU A 15 2.89 -22.11 12.87
C LEU A 15 3.01 -22.09 14.40
N MET A 16 1.99 -22.55 15.12
CA MET A 16 2.02 -22.66 16.58
C MET A 16 3.09 -23.67 17.03
N ASP A 17 3.15 -24.82 16.35
CA ASP A 17 4.06 -25.91 16.68
C ASP A 17 5.51 -25.60 16.26
N GLU A 18 5.71 -25.03 15.07
CA GLU A 18 7.02 -24.68 14.53
C GLU A 18 7.73 -23.61 15.37
N PHE A 19 7.01 -22.54 15.71
CA PHE A 19 7.57 -21.41 16.45
C PHE A 19 7.32 -21.47 17.96
N LYS A 20 6.64 -22.53 18.44
CA LYS A 20 6.35 -22.79 19.87
C LYS A 20 5.75 -21.58 20.59
N TYR A 21 4.78 -20.93 19.95
CA TYR A 21 4.08 -19.80 20.55
C TYR A 21 3.32 -20.24 21.81
N ARG A 22 3.17 -19.33 22.79
CA ARG A 22 2.45 -19.62 24.05
C ARG A 22 0.95 -19.32 23.97
N SER A 23 0.55 -18.52 22.99
CA SER A 23 -0.83 -18.10 22.79
C SER A 23 -1.14 -17.99 21.31
N THR A 24 -2.35 -18.37 20.93
CA THR A 24 -2.86 -18.30 19.55
C THR A 24 -2.91 -16.88 18.99
N MET A 25 -2.86 -15.87 19.86
CA MET A 25 -2.81 -14.45 19.49
C MET A 25 -1.41 -13.96 19.10
N GLN A 26 -0.36 -14.75 19.38
CA GLN A 26 1.01 -14.43 18.96
C GLN A 26 1.28 -14.78 17.49
N ILE A 27 0.37 -15.52 16.86
CA ILE A 27 0.53 -15.96 15.48
C ILE A 27 0.45 -14.73 14.57
N PRO A 28 1.48 -14.50 13.72
CA PRO A 28 1.52 -13.33 12.83
C PRO A 28 0.32 -13.28 11.90
N LYS A 29 -0.27 -12.10 11.71
CA LYS A 29 -1.37 -11.86 10.78
C LYS A 29 -1.04 -10.71 9.84
N ILE A 30 -1.64 -10.74 8.65
CA ILE A 30 -1.57 -9.60 7.73
C ILE A 30 -2.49 -8.50 8.28
N GLU A 31 -1.92 -7.37 8.68
CA GLU A 31 -2.70 -6.21 9.19
C GLU A 31 -3.22 -5.34 8.05
N LYS A 32 -2.37 -5.05 7.06
CA LYS A 32 -2.69 -4.20 5.91
C LYS A 32 -1.66 -4.35 4.81
N VAL A 33 -2.07 -4.05 3.59
CA VAL A 33 -1.19 -3.92 2.42
C VAL A 33 -1.29 -2.50 1.89
N VAL A 34 -0.16 -1.82 1.77
CA VAL A 34 -0.09 -0.46 1.20
C VAL A 34 0.54 -0.56 -0.18
N ILE A 35 -0.22 -0.16 -1.20
CA ILE A 35 0.29 -0.04 -2.57
C ILE A 35 0.55 1.44 -2.82
N ASN A 36 1.78 1.79 -3.18
CA ASN A 36 2.22 3.16 -3.37
C ASN A 36 2.88 3.31 -4.74
N MET A 37 2.52 4.38 -5.45
CA MET A 37 3.09 4.73 -6.74
C MET A 37 3.67 6.14 -6.66
N GLY A 38 5.00 6.23 -6.81
CA GLY A 38 5.71 7.50 -6.91
C GLY A 38 5.88 7.90 -8.37
N LEU A 39 5.39 9.06 -8.74
CA LEU A 39 5.41 9.59 -10.11
C LEU A 39 6.22 10.89 -10.10
N GLY A 40 7.54 10.77 -10.10
CA GLY A 40 8.44 11.93 -10.00
C GLY A 40 8.20 12.98 -11.10
N GLU A 41 7.77 12.54 -12.29
CA GLU A 41 7.46 13.40 -13.43
C GLU A 41 6.06 14.05 -13.35
N ALA A 42 5.19 13.58 -12.45
CA ALA A 42 3.84 14.11 -12.28
C ALA A 42 3.81 15.56 -11.77
N THR A 43 4.94 16.07 -11.26
CA THR A 43 5.09 17.48 -10.89
C THR A 43 4.97 18.44 -12.08
N GLY A 44 5.34 17.97 -13.29
CA GLY A 44 5.25 18.76 -14.53
C GLY A 44 4.00 18.47 -15.36
N ASN A 45 3.37 17.30 -15.18
CA ASN A 45 2.20 16.89 -15.95
C ASN A 45 1.17 16.20 -15.05
N SER A 46 0.12 16.94 -14.69
CA SER A 46 -0.97 16.45 -13.82
C SER A 46 -1.77 15.29 -14.43
N LYS A 47 -1.78 15.13 -15.77
CA LYS A 47 -2.53 14.04 -16.43
C LYS A 47 -2.00 12.66 -16.07
N ILE A 48 -0.68 12.53 -15.91
CA ILE A 48 -0.03 11.27 -15.52
C ILE A 48 -0.50 10.83 -14.13
N LEU A 49 -0.71 11.80 -13.24
CA LEU A 49 -1.23 11.53 -11.90
C LEU A 49 -2.68 11.02 -11.97
N ASP A 50 -3.52 11.65 -12.79
CA ASP A 50 -4.92 11.25 -12.96
C ASP A 50 -5.05 9.86 -13.58
N GLU A 51 -4.22 9.54 -14.58
CA GLU A 51 -4.14 8.21 -15.19
C GLU A 51 -3.71 7.16 -14.16
N ALA A 52 -2.65 7.42 -13.41
CA ALA A 52 -2.19 6.52 -12.34
C ALA A 52 -3.25 6.32 -11.25
N ILE A 53 -4.01 7.36 -10.88
CA ILE A 53 -5.13 7.23 -9.94
C ILE A 53 -6.19 6.27 -10.50
N ASN A 54 -6.53 6.40 -11.78
CA ASN A 54 -7.53 5.54 -12.43
C ASN A 54 -7.06 4.09 -12.53
N GLU A 55 -5.82 3.85 -12.92
CA GLU A 55 -5.24 2.50 -12.97
C GLU A 55 -5.19 1.86 -11.59
N LEU A 56 -4.68 2.58 -10.59
CA LEU A 56 -4.55 2.07 -9.23
C LEU A 56 -5.93 1.85 -8.59
N LYS A 57 -6.93 2.65 -8.97
CA LYS A 57 -8.34 2.41 -8.63
C LYS A 57 -8.90 1.14 -9.27
N MET A 58 -8.61 0.91 -10.56
CA MET A 58 -9.04 -0.33 -11.25
C MET A 58 -8.40 -1.57 -10.64
N ILE A 59 -7.12 -1.51 -10.29
CA ILE A 59 -6.39 -2.64 -9.69
C ILE A 59 -6.86 -2.91 -8.25
N SER A 60 -6.95 -1.87 -7.43
CA SER A 60 -7.22 -2.03 -5.99
C SER A 60 -8.71 -2.05 -5.63
N GLY A 61 -9.59 -1.65 -6.56
CA GLY A 61 -11.03 -1.49 -6.29
C GLY A 61 -11.38 -0.36 -5.33
N GLN A 62 -10.40 0.46 -4.92
CA GLN A 62 -10.54 1.53 -3.94
C GLN A 62 -9.97 2.83 -4.48
N GLN A 63 -10.60 3.97 -4.13
CA GLN A 63 -10.10 5.28 -4.54
C GLN A 63 -8.73 5.56 -3.88
N PRO A 64 -7.65 5.75 -4.67
CA PRO A 64 -6.34 6.07 -4.13
C PRO A 64 -6.27 7.48 -3.55
N VAL A 65 -5.41 7.66 -2.55
CA VAL A 65 -5.11 8.95 -1.93
C VAL A 65 -3.86 9.55 -2.57
N VAL A 66 -3.95 10.80 -3.02
CA VAL A 66 -2.82 11.56 -3.57
C VAL A 66 -1.82 11.91 -2.45
N THR A 67 -0.55 11.59 -2.67
CA THR A 67 0.55 11.93 -1.76
C THR A 67 1.21 13.23 -2.18
N LYS A 68 1.50 14.08 -1.20
CA LYS A 68 2.13 15.38 -1.38
C LYS A 68 3.55 15.37 -0.81
N ALA A 69 4.43 16.16 -1.42
CA ALA A 69 5.77 16.42 -0.94
C ALA A 69 5.74 17.05 0.46
N ARG A 70 6.50 16.48 1.40
CA ARG A 70 6.68 17.07 2.75
C ARG A 70 7.71 18.19 2.78
N ASN A 71 8.77 18.07 1.98
CA ASN A 71 9.88 19.02 1.94
C ASN A 71 10.14 19.43 0.49
N SER A 72 10.70 20.63 0.32
CA SER A 72 11.21 21.07 -0.99
C SER A 72 12.61 20.49 -1.22
N ILE A 73 12.84 19.89 -2.39
CA ILE A 73 14.14 19.30 -2.76
C ILE A 73 14.51 19.76 -4.17
N ALA A 74 15.49 20.66 -4.27
CA ALA A 74 15.88 21.30 -5.53
C ALA A 74 16.38 20.29 -6.59
N GLY A 75 17.08 19.23 -6.16
CA GLY A 75 17.59 18.19 -7.07
C GLY A 75 16.48 17.44 -7.82
N PHE A 76 15.29 17.33 -7.23
CA PHE A 76 14.11 16.72 -7.85
C PHE A 76 13.12 17.75 -8.40
N LYS A 77 13.50 19.04 -8.41
CA LYS A 77 12.62 20.17 -8.78
C LYS A 77 11.29 20.16 -8.02
N LEU A 78 11.30 19.62 -6.80
CA LEU A 78 10.13 19.38 -5.97
C LEU A 78 9.93 20.53 -4.99
N ARG A 79 8.71 21.03 -4.88
CA ARG A 79 8.29 21.99 -3.85
C ARG A 79 7.37 21.31 -2.84
N GLU A 80 7.46 21.74 -1.59
CA GLU A 80 6.56 21.30 -0.52
C GLU A 80 5.09 21.50 -0.92
N GLY A 81 4.25 20.52 -0.59
CA GLY A 81 2.84 20.51 -0.92
C GLY A 81 2.49 20.08 -2.35
N GLN A 82 3.47 19.92 -3.25
CA GLN A 82 3.21 19.41 -4.60
C GLN A 82 2.79 17.93 -4.58
N ALA A 83 1.81 17.58 -5.40
CA ALA A 83 1.42 16.20 -5.62
C ALA A 83 2.54 15.45 -6.36
N ILE A 84 2.94 14.30 -5.83
CA ILE A 84 4.06 13.50 -6.36
C ILE A 84 3.67 12.05 -6.64
N GLY A 85 2.52 11.59 -6.14
CA GLY A 85 2.11 10.21 -6.31
C GLY A 85 0.76 9.90 -5.71
N CYS A 86 0.44 8.62 -5.65
CA CYS A 86 -0.81 8.14 -5.08
C CYS A 86 -0.57 6.82 -4.33
N LYS A 87 -1.38 6.56 -3.32
CA LYS A 87 -1.32 5.31 -2.54
C LYS A 87 -2.71 4.82 -2.16
N VAL A 88 -2.82 3.52 -1.94
CA VAL A 88 -4.01 2.88 -1.35
C VAL A 88 -3.59 2.00 -0.19
N THR A 89 -4.47 1.83 0.80
CA THR A 89 -4.22 0.96 1.95
C THR A 89 -5.38 -0.03 2.05
N LEU A 90 -5.10 -1.28 1.71
CA LEU A 90 -6.01 -2.42 1.79
C LEU A 90 -5.90 -3.03 3.19
N ARG A 91 -7.02 -3.37 3.82
CA ARG A 91 -7.11 -3.94 5.16
C ARG A 91 -8.13 -5.07 5.17
#